data_AF-A0A0C2EPC2-F1
#
_entry.id   AF-A0A0C2EPC2-F1
#
_cell.length_a   1.000
_cell.length_b   1.000
_cell.length_c   1.000
_cell.angle_alpha   90.00
_cell.angle_beta   90.00
_cell.angle_gamma   90.00
#
_symmetry.space_group_name_H-M   'P 1'
#
loop_
_entity.id
_entity.type
_entity.pdbx_description
1 polymer ?
#
loop_
_entity_poly.entity_id
_entity_poly.type
_entity_poly.pdbx_seq_one_letter_code
_entity_poly.pdbx_strand_id
1 'polypeptide(L)'
;MCDKTMKRRDNTALYQDDCEALLLWMKFREDKYGEVLFRVIDIAYGLDMSVRQCCICLNFLYEAGLVDYDENNNRLSRQWFLV
;
A
#
# COMPACT_ATOMS: atom_id res chain seq x y z
N MET A 1 18.85 -30.76 6.76
CA MET A 1 18.76 -29.44 6.10
C MET A 1 17.53 -29.47 5.23
N CYS A 2 16.44 -28.82 5.64
CA CYS A 2 15.22 -28.76 4.82
C CYS A 2 15.41 -27.70 3.73
N ASP A 3 15.23 -28.13 2.49
CA ASP A 3 15.25 -27.33 1.30
C ASP A 3 14.19 -26.21 1.40
N LYS A 4 14.64 -24.97 1.59
CA LYS A 4 13.79 -23.77 1.75
C LYS A 4 13.53 -23.07 0.42
N THR A 5 13.55 -23.79 -0.70
CA THR A 5 13.11 -23.25 -1.99
C THR A 5 11.59 -23.40 -2.15
N MET A 6 10.82 -22.89 -1.18
CA MET A 6 9.47 -22.42 -1.50
C MET A 6 9.66 -21.27 -2.48
N LYS A 7 9.52 -21.56 -3.78
CA LYS A 7 9.28 -20.54 -4.80
C LYS A 7 8.26 -19.57 -4.19
N ARG A 8 8.66 -18.33 -3.89
CA ARG A 8 7.72 -17.22 -3.72
C ARG A 8 6.85 -17.31 -4.97
N ARG A 9 5.64 -17.85 -4.86
CA ARG A 9 4.66 -17.67 -5.92
C ARG A 9 4.55 -16.15 -6.02
N ASP A 10 4.81 -15.59 -7.20
CA ASP A 10 4.62 -14.18 -7.49
C ASP A 10 3.14 -13.86 -7.31
N ASN A 11 2.73 -13.70 -6.05
CA ASN A 11 1.40 -13.30 -5.65
C ASN A 11 1.15 -11.85 -6.06
N THR A 12 2.17 -11.13 -6.54
CA THR A 12 2.06 -9.80 -7.14
C THR A 12 0.99 -9.76 -8.23
N ALA A 13 0.89 -10.79 -9.07
CA ALA A 13 -0.14 -10.87 -10.10
C ALA A 13 -1.57 -11.00 -9.52
N LEU A 14 -1.74 -11.53 -8.30
CA LEU A 14 -3.05 -11.63 -7.65
C LEU A 14 -3.53 -10.31 -7.08
N TYR A 15 -2.62 -9.37 -6.82
CA TYR A 15 -2.92 -8.07 -6.20
C TYR A 15 -2.60 -6.91 -7.12
N GLN A 16 -2.29 -7.16 -8.39
CA GLN A 16 -1.86 -6.12 -9.33
C GLN A 16 -2.94 -5.04 -9.51
N ASP A 17 -4.17 -5.46 -9.80
CA ASP A 17 -5.30 -4.55 -9.97
C ASP A 17 -5.59 -3.78 -8.67
N ASP A 18 -5.50 -4.44 -7.52
CA ASP A 18 -5.68 -3.81 -6.20
C ASP A 18 -4.59 -2.77 -5.92
N CYS A 19 -3.32 -3.05 -6.27
CA CYS A 19 -2.20 -2.12 -6.11
C CYS A 19 -2.34 -0.91 -7.02
N GLU A 20 -2.74 -1.12 -8.28
CA GLU A 20 -2.95 -0.05 -9.25
C GLU A 20 -4.12 0.85 -8.81
N ALA A 21 -5.25 0.26 -8.39
CA ALA A 21 -6.38 0.99 -7.85
C ALA A 21 -5.98 1.83 -6.62
N LEU A 22 -5.15 1.27 -5.73
CA LEU A 22 -4.62 1.98 -4.57
C LEU A 22 -3.79 3.19 -4.96
N LEU A 23 -2.86 3.03 -5.88
CA LEU A 23 -1.99 4.12 -6.33
C LEU A 23 -2.78 5.24 -7.00
N LEU A 24 -3.73 4.89 -7.88
CA LEU A 24 -4.62 5.86 -8.54
C LEU A 24 -5.50 6.59 -7.54
N TRP A 25 -5.99 5.91 -6.51
CA TRP A 25 -6.79 6.51 -5.46
C TRP A 25 -6.00 7.51 -4.64
N MET A 26 -4.77 7.18 -4.22
CA MET A 26 -3.89 8.11 -3.51
C MET A 26 -3.61 9.34 -4.37
N LYS A 27 -3.29 9.15 -5.67
CA LYS A 27 -3.01 10.25 -6.60
C LYS A 27 -4.22 11.17 -6.79
N PHE A 28 -5.40 10.58 -6.97
CA PHE A 28 -6.65 11.35 -7.06
C PHE A 28 -6.90 12.20 -5.81
N ARG A 29 -6.60 11.64 -4.62
CA ARG A 29 -6.79 12.36 -3.36
C ARG A 29 -5.80 13.50 -3.18
N GLU A 30 -4.55 13.28 -3.57
CA GLU A 30 -3.52 14.31 -3.63
C GLU A 30 -3.93 15.44 -4.60
N ASP A 31 -4.27 15.10 -5.84
CA ASP A 31 -4.63 16.06 -6.89
C ASP A 31 -5.89 16.89 -6.54
N LYS A 32 -6.90 16.24 -5.96
CA LYS A 32 -8.22 16.86 -5.73
C LYS A 32 -8.34 17.56 -4.38
N TYR A 33 -7.66 17.04 -3.35
CA TYR A 33 -7.84 17.49 -1.97
C TYR A 33 -6.53 17.97 -1.31
N GLY A 34 -5.38 17.83 -1.97
CA GLY A 34 -4.07 18.16 -1.39
C GLY A 34 -3.67 17.23 -0.25
N GLU A 35 -4.24 16.01 -0.20
CA GLU A 35 -3.92 15.02 0.82
C GLU A 35 -2.59 14.32 0.47
N VAL A 36 -1.62 14.40 1.38
CA VAL A 36 -0.26 13.83 1.15
C VAL A 36 0.00 12.62 2.04
N LEU A 37 -0.68 12.52 3.19
CA LEU A 37 -0.47 11.45 4.17
C LEU A 37 -1.74 10.62 4.36
N PHE A 38 -1.65 9.33 4.08
CA PHE A 38 -2.77 8.41 4.03
C PHE A 38 -2.67 7.37 5.14
N ARG A 39 -3.76 7.15 5.88
CA ARG A 39 -3.84 6.03 6.82
C ARG A 39 -4.33 4.80 6.07
N VAL A 40 -3.78 3.63 6.42
CA VAL A 40 -4.18 2.33 5.85
C VAL A 40 -5.70 2.11 5.94
N ILE A 41 -6.33 2.51 7.05
CA ILE A 41 -7.77 2.35 7.26
C ILE A 41 -8.58 3.20 6.27
N ASP A 42 -8.14 4.42 5.98
CA ASP A 42 -8.83 5.32 5.06
C ASP A 42 -8.73 4.82 3.62
N ILE A 43 -7.55 4.33 3.23
CA ILE A 43 -7.31 3.71 1.93
C ILE A 43 -8.19 2.47 1.77
N ALA A 44 -8.16 1.57 2.75
CA ALA A 44 -8.93 0.33 2.73
C ALA A 44 -10.44 0.60 2.61
N TYR A 45 -10.95 1.57 3.36
CA TYR A 45 -12.35 2.00 3.27
C TYR A 45 -12.68 2.65 1.92
N GLY A 46 -11.80 3.51 1.41
CA GLY A 46 -11.99 4.22 0.14
C GLY A 46 -12.02 3.31 -1.10
N LEU A 47 -11.44 2.12 -0.99
CA LEU A 47 -11.34 1.13 -2.07
C LEU A 47 -12.16 -0.13 -1.83
N ASP A 48 -12.95 -0.18 -0.75
CA ASP A 48 -13.71 -1.37 -0.35
C ASP A 48 -12.86 -2.66 -0.31
N MET A 49 -11.63 -2.55 0.23
CA MET A 49 -10.70 -3.68 0.38
C MET A 49 -10.39 -3.94 1.85
N SER A 50 -9.95 -5.17 2.16
CA SER A 50 -9.54 -5.46 3.53
C SER A 50 -8.25 -4.72 3.91
N VAL A 51 -8.11 -4.35 5.18
CA VAL A 51 -6.86 -3.76 5.72
C VAL A 51 -5.64 -4.63 5.40
N ARG A 52 -5.80 -5.96 5.41
CA ARG A 52 -4.74 -6.90 5.07
C ARG A 52 -4.31 -6.77 3.59
N GLN A 53 -5.25 -6.71 2.66
CA GLN A 53 -4.97 -6.49 1.23
C GLN A 53 -4.29 -5.14 1.01
N CYS A 54 -4.78 -4.08 1.65
CA CYS A 54 -4.18 -2.75 1.59
C CYS A 54 -2.71 -2.77 2.06
N CYS A 55 -2.41 -3.42 3.19
CA CYS A 55 -1.02 -3.56 3.66
C CYS A 55 -0.13 -4.34 2.70
N ILE A 56 -0.65 -5.39 2.06
CA ILE A 56 0.10 -6.16 1.06
C ILE A 56 0.43 -5.27 -0.14
N CYS A 57 -0.56 -4.51 -0.64
CA CYS A 57 -0.38 -3.60 -1.76
C CYS A 57 0.64 -2.50 -1.45
N LEU A 58 0.52 -1.86 -0.28
CA LEU A 58 1.47 -0.83 0.17
C LEU A 58 2.90 -1.36 0.27
N ASN A 59 3.09 -2.60 0.73
CA ASN A 59 4.42 -3.21 0.74
C ASN A 59 4.98 -3.45 -0.67
N PHE A 60 4.16 -3.90 -1.62
CA PHE A 60 4.62 -4.06 -3.01
C PHE A 60 4.98 -2.72 -3.65
N LEU A 61 4.16 -1.68 -3.43
CA LEU A 61 4.41 -0.35 -3.94
C LEU A 61 5.65 0.28 -3.29
N TYR A 62 5.91 -0.01 -2.02
CA TYR A 62 7.13 0.39 -1.31
C TYR A 62 8.37 -0.27 -1.90
N GLU A 63 8.33 -1.59 -2.11
CA GLU A 63 9.43 -2.33 -2.76
C GLU A 63 9.68 -1.83 -4.19
N ALA A 64 8.65 -1.30 -4.87
CA ALA A 64 8.74 -0.66 -6.19
C ALA A 64 9.17 0.81 -6.14
N GLY A 65 9.29 1.43 -4.96
CA GLY A 65 9.69 2.83 -4.79
C GLY A 65 8.63 3.86 -5.18
N LEU A 66 7.35 3.48 -5.18
CA LEU A 66 6.22 4.36 -5.55
C LEU A 66 5.54 5.01 -4.36
N VAL A 67 5.71 4.44 -3.17
CA VAL A 67 5.19 4.97 -1.91
C VAL A 67 6.23 4.81 -0.82
N ASP A 68 6.14 5.64 0.21
CA ASP A 68 6.92 5.52 1.44
C ASP A 68 6.02 5.86 2.65
N TYR A 69 6.55 5.74 3.86
CA TYR A 69 5.80 5.98 5.08
C TYR A 69 6.57 6.80 6.11
N ASP A 70 5.84 7.59 6.90
CA ASP A 70 6.44 8.42 7.94
C ASP A 70 6.77 7.57 9.19
N GLU A 71 8.06 7.29 9.37
CA GLU A 71 8.61 6.57 10.52
C GLU A 71 8.57 7.36 11.83
N ASN A 72 8.51 8.70 11.77
CA ASN A 72 8.54 9.57 12.93
C ASN A 72 7.15 9.89 13.47
N ASN A 73 6.10 9.34 12.84
CA ASN A 73 4.74 9.60 13.23
C ASN A 73 4.35 8.80 14.48
N ASN A 74 4.37 9.46 15.64
CA ASN A 74 3.92 8.90 16.93
C ASN A 74 2.42 8.57 17.01
N ARG A 75 1.67 8.70 15.90
CA ARG A 75 0.28 8.29 15.84
C ARG A 75 0.18 6.76 15.88
N LEU A 76 -0.96 6.27 16.38
CA LEU A 76 -1.28 4.84 16.50
C LEU A 76 -1.25 4.06 15.17
N SER A 77 -1.19 4.76 14.03
CA SER A 77 -1.10 4.15 12.70
C SER A 77 -0.07 4.85 11.84
N ARG A 78 0.86 4.07 11.28
CA ARG A 78 1.78 4.46 10.20
C ARG A 78 1.00 5.15 9.06
N GLN A 79 1.45 6.33 8.66
CA GLN A 79 0.89 7.07 7.54
C GLN A 79 1.80 6.92 6.31
N TRP A 80 1.20 6.72 5.15
CA TRP A 80 1.86 6.46 3.87
C TRP A 80 1.72 7.66 2.95
N PHE A 81 2.65 7.86 2.03
CA PHE A 81 2.63 8.94 1.04
C PHE A 81 3.17 8.47 -0.32
N LEU A 82 2.83 9.20 -1.37
CA LEU A 82 3.34 8.98 -2.73
C LEU A 82 4.76 9.54 -2.86
N VAL A 83 5.66 8.81 -3.53
CA VAL A 83 7.04 9.23 -3.84
C VAL A 83 7.13 9.84 -5.23
#